data_AF-A0A7Y0K736-F1
#
_entry.id   AF-A0A7Y0K736-F1
#
_cell.length_a   1.000
_cell.length_b   1.000
_cell.length_c   1.000
_cell.angle_alpha   90.00
_cell.angle_beta   90.00
_cell.angle_gamma   90.00
#
_symmetry.space_group_name_H-M   'P 1'
#
loop_
_entity.id
_entity.type
_entity.pdbx_description
1 polymer ?
#
loop_
_entity_poly.entity_id
_entity_poly.type
_entity_poly.pdbx_seq_one_letter_code
_entity_poly.pdbx_strand_id
1 'polypeptide(L)'
;MKKITAIILCLFISMPFLSIAASANSTKEQVKLQDVTVSGTNGNYVVKGKATTAGTIFYSVEDGHNELLTKQKLQINNNRFLLQIHLNKKDLPTNGTVILYFSEEGKEPYSVVLETFS
;
A
#
# COMPACT_ATOMS: atom_id res chain seq x y z
N MET A 1 27.38 23.46 -70.12
CA MET A 1 27.69 24.01 -68.78
C MET A 1 26.88 23.22 -67.75
N LYS A 2 27.55 22.68 -66.72
CA LYS A 2 27.05 22.21 -65.39
C LYS A 2 25.69 21.46 -65.38
N LYS A 3 25.69 20.11 -65.27
CA LYS A 3 25.43 19.31 -64.04
C LYS A 3 24.25 19.89 -63.22
N ILE A 4 23.21 19.12 -62.87
CA ILE A 4 23.18 18.32 -61.63
C ILE A 4 22.00 17.33 -61.68
N THR A 5 22.32 16.08 -61.42
CA THR A 5 21.46 14.98 -60.99
C THR A 5 20.78 15.30 -59.66
N ALA A 6 19.47 15.12 -59.53
CA ALA A 6 18.80 15.09 -58.23
C ALA A 6 18.23 13.69 -57.99
N ILE A 7 19.03 12.90 -57.27
CA ILE A 7 18.72 11.58 -56.75
C ILE A 7 17.66 11.76 -55.66
N ILE A 8 16.51 11.12 -55.84
CA ILE A 8 15.56 10.85 -54.77
C ILE A 8 16.22 9.79 -53.88
N LEU A 9 16.89 10.24 -52.83
CA LEU A 9 17.37 9.39 -51.75
C LEU A 9 16.50 9.70 -50.53
N CYS A 10 15.46 8.89 -50.35
CA CYS A 10 14.77 8.75 -49.07
C CYS A 10 15.78 8.19 -48.06
N LEU A 11 16.59 9.06 -47.47
CA LEU A 11 17.30 8.73 -46.25
C LEU A 11 16.26 8.78 -45.13
N PHE A 12 15.71 7.60 -44.82
CA PHE A 12 15.11 7.33 -43.53
C PHE A 12 16.19 7.58 -42.47
N ILE A 13 16.27 8.81 -41.98
CA ILE A 13 17.02 9.14 -40.78
C ILE A 13 16.30 8.39 -39.67
N SER A 14 16.87 7.25 -39.28
CA SER A 14 16.52 6.54 -38.06
C SER A 14 16.81 7.48 -36.90
N MET A 15 15.86 8.35 -36.58
CA MET A 15 15.82 9.01 -35.29
C MET A 15 15.72 7.89 -34.25
N PRO A 16 16.69 7.72 -33.33
CA PRO A 16 16.39 7.03 -32.10
C PRO A 16 15.41 7.96 -31.37
N PHE A 17 14.12 7.62 -31.41
CA PHE A 17 13.17 8.18 -30.47
C PHE A 17 13.65 7.72 -29.10
N LEU A 18 14.43 8.59 -28.45
CA LEU A 18 14.81 8.45 -27.05
C LEU A 18 13.52 8.70 -26.26
N SER A 19 12.71 7.64 -26.10
CA SER A 19 11.59 7.66 -25.18
C SER A 19 12.18 7.66 -23.78
N ILE A 20 12.44 8.85 -23.25
CA ILE A 20 12.44 9.05 -21.80
C ILE A 20 10.97 8.95 -21.42
N ALA A 21 10.50 7.74 -21.14
CA ALA A 21 9.31 7.59 -20.32
C ALA A 21 9.68 8.25 -18.98
N ALA A 22 9.22 9.48 -18.79
CA ALA A 22 9.19 10.08 -17.48
C ALA A 22 8.30 9.16 -16.64
N SER A 23 8.93 8.29 -15.85
CA SER A 23 8.27 7.62 -14.74
C SER A 23 7.81 8.75 -13.83
N ALA A 24 6.56 9.16 -14.00
CA ALA A 24 5.87 9.97 -13.02
C ALA A 24 5.74 9.09 -11.78
N ASN A 25 6.81 9.05 -10.99
CA ASN A 25 6.83 8.42 -9.69
C ASN A 25 5.95 9.31 -8.82
N SER A 26 4.63 9.17 -8.94
CA SER A 26 3.67 9.75 -8.02
C SER A 26 3.87 9.01 -6.70
N THR A 27 4.84 9.46 -5.91
CA THR A 27 5.05 8.99 -4.55
C THR A 27 3.87 9.45 -3.72
N LYS A 28 2.76 8.72 -3.81
CA LYS A 28 1.64 8.93 -2.91
C LYS A 28 2.16 8.76 -1.48
N GLU A 29 1.86 9.72 -0.63
CA GLU A 29 2.24 9.70 0.77
C GLU A 29 1.59 8.48 1.44
N GLN A 30 2.35 7.68 2.19
CA GLN A 30 1.79 6.58 3.00
C GLN A 30 1.10 7.13 4.27
N VAL A 31 0.15 6.39 4.84
CA VAL A 31 -0.39 6.70 6.18
C VAL A 31 0.73 6.88 7.20
N LYS A 32 0.71 8.01 7.92
CA LYS A 32 1.76 8.43 8.87
C LYS A 32 1.60 7.77 10.24
N LEU A 33 2.07 6.52 10.36
CA LEU A 33 2.14 5.77 11.61
C LEU A 33 3.58 5.57 12.11
N GLN A 34 3.76 5.51 13.42
CA GLN A 34 5.07 5.33 14.07
C GLN A 34 4.96 4.38 15.27
N ASP A 35 6.07 3.73 15.62
CA ASP A 35 6.18 2.83 16.78
C ASP A 35 5.08 1.75 16.83
N VAL A 36 4.66 1.25 15.66
CA VAL A 36 3.59 0.26 15.57
C VAL A 36 4.11 -1.08 16.06
N THR A 37 3.42 -1.66 17.03
CA THR A 37 3.75 -2.96 17.61
C THR A 37 2.51 -3.83 17.69
N VAL A 38 2.70 -5.12 17.47
CA VAL A 38 1.65 -6.15 17.51
C VAL A 38 2.01 -7.17 18.57
N SER A 39 1.01 -7.65 19.28
CA SER A 39 1.10 -8.77 20.22
C SER A 39 -0.20 -9.56 20.24
N GLY A 40 -0.15 -10.79 20.73
CA GLY A 40 -1.29 -11.71 20.72
C GLY A 40 -1.23 -12.70 19.55
N THR A 41 -2.09 -13.71 19.59
CA THR A 41 -2.14 -14.81 18.63
C THR A 41 -3.56 -15.39 18.57
N ASN A 42 -3.80 -16.28 17.61
CA ASN A 42 -5.00 -17.09 17.49
C ASN A 42 -6.28 -16.24 17.46
N GLY A 43 -6.26 -15.21 16.61
CA GLY A 43 -7.37 -14.28 16.39
C GLY A 43 -7.54 -13.21 17.46
N ASN A 44 -6.65 -13.12 18.45
CA ASN A 44 -6.71 -12.11 19.52
C ASN A 44 -5.44 -11.26 19.46
N TYR A 45 -5.56 -10.03 18.94
CA TYR A 45 -4.42 -9.15 18.72
C TYR A 45 -4.57 -7.82 19.44
N VAL A 46 -3.45 -7.30 19.93
CA VAL A 46 -3.32 -5.95 20.45
C VAL A 46 -2.30 -5.21 19.60
N VAL A 47 -2.76 -4.18 18.91
CA VAL A 47 -1.94 -3.30 18.07
C VAL A 47 -1.90 -1.92 18.69
N LYS A 48 -0.71 -1.39 18.91
CA LYS A 48 -0.51 -0.05 19.48
C LYS A 48 0.51 0.71 18.66
N GLY A 49 0.35 2.04 18.62
CA GLY A 49 1.29 2.90 17.93
C GLY A 49 0.93 4.37 18.08
N LYS A 50 1.60 5.19 17.29
CA LYS A 50 1.35 6.63 17.17
C LYS A 50 0.86 6.95 15.76
N ALA A 51 -0.02 7.94 15.66
CA ALA A 51 -0.51 8.46 14.40
C ALA A 51 -0.32 9.99 14.38
N THR A 52 0.28 10.48 13.30
CA THR A 52 0.50 11.91 13.08
C THR A 52 -0.17 12.31 11.79
N THR A 53 -1.48 12.56 11.87
CA THR A 53 -2.27 13.09 10.77
C THR A 53 -3.39 13.99 11.26
N ALA A 54 -3.84 14.91 10.41
CA ALA A 54 -5.08 15.67 10.58
C ALA A 54 -6.30 14.95 9.95
N GLY A 55 -6.07 13.92 9.13
CA GLY A 55 -7.12 13.15 8.47
C GLY A 55 -7.72 12.05 9.34
N THR A 56 -8.71 11.34 8.79
CA THR A 56 -9.30 10.16 9.44
C THR A 56 -8.61 8.90 8.94
N ILE A 57 -8.07 8.11 9.87
CA ILE A 57 -7.53 6.79 9.58
C ILE A 57 -8.61 5.74 9.80
N PHE A 58 -8.72 4.81 8.86
CA PHE A 58 -9.52 3.60 8.97
C PHE A 58 -8.62 2.38 9.02
N TYR A 59 -9.13 1.26 9.52
CA TYR A 59 -8.45 -0.02 9.48
C TYR A 59 -9.36 -1.18 9.06
N SER A 60 -8.79 -2.18 8.39
CA SER A 60 -9.43 -3.45 8.02
C SER A 60 -8.46 -4.62 8.24
N VAL A 61 -8.97 -5.84 8.34
CA VAL A 61 -8.15 -7.05 8.49
C VAL A 61 -8.49 -8.04 7.41
N GLU A 62 -7.48 -8.60 6.74
CA GLU A 62 -7.64 -9.53 5.62
C GLU A 62 -6.64 -10.70 5.73
N ASP A 63 -6.94 -11.82 5.10
CA ASP A 63 -6.03 -12.99 4.98
C ASP A 63 -5.46 -13.20 3.56
N GLY A 64 -5.75 -12.25 2.65
CA GLY A 64 -5.40 -12.33 1.22
C GLY A 64 -6.48 -12.93 0.33
N HIS A 65 -7.51 -13.58 0.91
CA HIS A 65 -8.67 -14.09 0.19
C HIS A 65 -9.98 -13.44 0.65
N ASN A 66 -10.09 -13.15 1.95
CA ASN A 66 -11.27 -12.63 2.61
C ASN A 66 -10.94 -11.42 3.48
N GLU A 67 -11.89 -10.50 3.57
CA GLU A 67 -11.89 -9.48 4.62
C GLU A 67 -12.46 -10.10 5.91
N LEU A 68 -11.61 -10.25 6.93
CA LEU A 68 -11.95 -10.83 8.23
C LEU A 68 -12.54 -9.80 9.18
N LEU A 69 -12.20 -8.51 8.98
CA LEU A 69 -12.80 -7.39 9.69
C LEU A 69 -12.98 -6.22 8.73
N THR A 70 -14.24 -5.86 8.51
CA THR A 70 -14.60 -4.74 7.63
C THR A 70 -14.07 -3.42 8.14
N LYS A 71 -13.67 -2.54 7.22
CA LYS A 71 -13.21 -1.17 7.49
C LYS A 71 -13.91 -0.47 8.67
N GLN A 72 -13.14 -0.11 9.69
CA GLN A 72 -13.57 0.62 10.89
C GLN A 72 -12.73 1.90 11.09
N LYS A 73 -13.32 2.92 11.72
CA LYS A 73 -12.60 4.17 12.04
C LYS A 73 -11.64 3.94 13.22
N LEU A 74 -10.37 4.30 13.05
CA LEU A 74 -9.37 4.22 14.11
C LEU A 74 -9.60 5.33 15.14
N GLN A 75 -9.67 4.94 16.42
CA GLN A 75 -9.72 5.90 17.52
C GLN A 75 -8.30 6.30 17.92
N ILE A 76 -8.01 7.60 17.89
CA ILE A 76 -6.70 8.17 18.21
C ILE A 76 -6.88 9.16 19.36
N ASN A 77 -6.16 8.95 20.45
CA ASN A 77 -6.16 9.81 21.63
C ASN A 77 -4.74 10.31 21.88
N ASN A 78 -4.54 11.63 21.93
CA ASN A 78 -3.23 12.26 22.12
C ASN A 78 -2.14 11.66 21.19
N ASN A 79 -2.44 11.57 19.89
CA ASN A 79 -1.57 11.00 18.84
C ASN A 79 -1.23 9.51 19.02
N ARG A 80 -1.90 8.79 19.93
CA ARG A 80 -1.69 7.36 20.16
C ARG A 80 -2.96 6.59 19.88
N PHE A 81 -2.80 5.34 19.43
CA PHE A 81 -3.90 4.41 19.29
C PHE A 81 -3.59 3.09 20.00
N LEU A 82 -4.66 2.45 20.45
CA LEU A 82 -4.67 1.09 20.97
C LEU A 82 -5.86 0.39 20.32
N LEU A 83 -5.58 -0.65 19.54
CA LEU A 83 -6.57 -1.43 18.83
C LEU A 83 -6.56 -2.85 19.38
N GLN A 84 -7.73 -3.32 19.81
CA GLN A 84 -7.95 -4.71 20.20
C GLN A 84 -8.77 -5.37 19.11
N ILE A 85 -8.20 -6.39 18.48
CA ILE A 85 -8.82 -7.12 17.37
C ILE A 85 -9.18 -8.50 17.87
N HIS A 86 -10.44 -8.88 17.66
CA HIS A 86 -10.93 -10.22 17.93
C HIS A 86 -11.54 -10.80 16.65
N LEU A 87 -10.95 -11.87 16.15
CA LEU A 87 -11.43 -12.66 15.02
C LEU A 87 -11.83 -14.04 15.52
N ASN A 88 -12.91 -14.62 14.96
CA ASN A 88 -13.25 -15.99 15.32
C ASN A 88 -12.20 -16.93 14.77
N LYS A 89 -11.76 -17.90 15.58
CA LYS A 89 -10.75 -18.89 15.16
C LYS A 89 -11.14 -19.68 13.92
N LYS A 90 -12.44 -19.93 13.74
CA LYS A 90 -12.99 -20.65 12.58
C LYS A 90 -12.84 -19.87 11.25
N ASP A 91 -12.62 -18.56 11.35
CA ASP A 91 -12.47 -17.67 10.20
C ASP A 91 -10.97 -17.40 9.92
N LEU A 92 -10.05 -17.94 10.74
CA LEU A 92 -8.61 -17.81 10.51
C LEU A 92 -8.16 -18.76 9.40
N PRO A 93 -7.17 -18.36 8.59
CA PRO A 93 -6.66 -19.20 7.53
C PRO A 93 -5.91 -20.41 8.10
N THR A 94 -6.04 -21.57 7.47
CA THR A 94 -5.21 -22.75 7.80
C THR A 94 -3.74 -22.51 7.46
N ASN A 95 -3.49 -21.83 6.34
CA ASN A 95 -2.17 -21.43 5.86
C ASN A 95 -2.28 -20.01 5.30
N GLY A 96 -1.26 -19.17 5.53
CA GLY A 96 -1.24 -17.81 4.99
C GLY A 96 -0.85 -16.78 6.03
N THR A 97 -1.30 -15.54 5.87
CA THR A 97 -0.97 -14.45 6.79
C THR A 97 -2.16 -13.53 6.95
N VAL A 98 -2.49 -13.23 8.21
CA VAL A 98 -3.49 -12.24 8.55
C VAL A 98 -2.81 -10.87 8.64
N ILE A 99 -3.31 -9.90 7.89
CA ILE A 99 -2.72 -8.57 7.72
C ILE A 99 -3.73 -7.51 8.14
N LEU A 100 -3.30 -6.58 8.97
CA LEU A 100 -4.01 -5.34 9.30
C LEU A 100 -3.60 -4.24 8.32
N TYR A 101 -4.58 -3.59 7.69
CA TYR A 101 -4.36 -2.44 6.84
C TYR A 101 -4.87 -1.18 7.51
N PHE A 102 -4.06 -0.13 7.53
CA PHE A 102 -4.46 1.23 7.87
C PHE A 102 -4.58 2.04 6.59
N SER A 103 -5.68 2.75 6.41
CA SER A 103 -5.96 3.57 5.22
C SER A 103 -6.37 4.98 5.58
N GLU A 104 -6.00 5.94 4.74
CA GLU A 104 -6.34 7.35 4.84
C GLU A 104 -6.61 7.86 3.42
N GLU A 105 -7.56 8.78 3.25
CA GLU A 105 -7.92 9.29 1.93
C GLU A 105 -6.71 9.98 1.26
N GLY A 106 -6.49 9.66 -0.03
CA GLY A 106 -5.38 10.21 -0.81
C GLY A 106 -4.00 9.65 -0.48
N LYS A 107 -3.91 8.64 0.40
CA LYS A 107 -2.65 8.05 0.86
C LYS A 107 -2.54 6.56 0.56
N GLU A 108 -1.31 6.08 0.43
CA GLU A 108 -1.04 4.65 0.36
C GLU A 108 -1.27 3.98 1.72
N PRO A 109 -1.86 2.78 1.76
CA PRO A 109 -2.07 2.06 3.01
C PRO A 109 -0.77 1.74 3.75
N TYR A 110 -0.85 1.66 5.07
CA TYR A 110 0.19 1.10 5.92
C TYR A 110 -0.29 -0.26 6.42
N SER A 111 0.45 -1.34 6.13
CA SER A 111 0.06 -2.70 6.49
C SER A 111 0.96 -3.29 7.57
N VAL A 112 0.39 -4.12 8.44
CA VAL A 112 1.11 -4.83 9.51
C VAL A 112 0.65 -6.28 9.56
N VAL A 113 1.62 -7.21 9.63
CA VAL A 113 1.32 -8.62 9.85
C VAL A 113 0.82 -8.82 11.29
N LEU A 114 -0.35 -9.45 11.43
CA LEU A 114 -0.89 -9.85 12.72
C LEU A 114 -0.39 -11.24 13.13
N GLU A 115 -0.48 -12.21 12.21
CA GLU A 115 -0.07 -13.60 12.45
C GLU A 115 0.17 -14.32 11.12
N THR A 116 1.14 -15.24 11.08
CA THR A 116 1.41 -16.12 9.94
C THR A 116 1.10 -17.56 10.34
N PHE A 117 0.40 -18.27 9.45
CA PHE A 117 -0.05 -19.65 9.62
C PHE A 117 0.67 -20.54 8.61
N SER A 118 1.16 -21.69 9.07
CA SER A 118 1.97 -22.64 8.30
C SER A 118 1.74 -24.07 8.74
#